data_AF-A0A699QJV4-F1
#
_entry.id   AF-A0A699QJV4-F1
#
_cell.length_a   1.000
_cell.length_b   1.000
_cell.length_c   1.000
_cell.angle_alpha   90.00
_cell.angle_beta   90.00
_cell.angle_gamma   90.00
#
_symmetry.space_group_name_H-M   'P 1'
#
loop_
_entity.id
_entity.type
_entity.pdbx_description
1 polymer ?
#
loop_
_entity_poly.entity_id
_entity_poly.type
_entity_poly.pdbx_seq_one_letter_code
_entity_poly.pdbx_strand_id
1 'polypeptide(L)'
;ELNIRQRRWLELLSDYDCDIHYHPGKANVVADTLSRKEREPPLRVRALVMTIGLDLPRQNLNAQTETRKPKNIKEEDVGGMLVENSRDPENLERKS
;
A
#
# COMPACT_ATOMS: atom_id res chain seq x y z
N GLU A 1 -6.59 -19.00 -32.99
CA GLU A 1 -5.40 -18.18 -32.65
C GLU A 1 -5.27 -18.11 -31.12
N LEU A 2 -4.06 -18.25 -30.57
CA LEU A 2 -3.83 -18.26 -29.11
C LEU A 2 -3.65 -16.85 -28.55
N ASN A 3 -4.24 -16.58 -27.38
CA ASN A 3 -4.03 -15.32 -26.65
C ASN A 3 -2.57 -15.23 -26.14
N ILE A 4 -2.06 -14.00 -25.97
CA ILE A 4 -0.69 -13.73 -25.48
C ILE A 4 -0.36 -14.53 -24.22
N ARG A 5 -1.31 -14.66 -23.28
CA ARG A 5 -1.10 -15.42 -22.05
C ARG A 5 -0.84 -16.90 -22.35
N GLN A 6 -1.59 -17.50 -23.28
CA GLN A 6 -1.45 -18.90 -23.64
C GLN A 6 -0.12 -19.19 -24.32
N ARG A 7 0.36 -18.27 -25.20
CA ARG A 7 1.68 -18.42 -25.84
C ARG A 7 2.82 -18.42 -24.82
N ARG A 8 2.79 -17.48 -23.86
CA ARG A 8 3.76 -17.43 -22.76
C ARG A 8 3.77 -18.71 -21.92
N TRP A 9 2.58 -19.29 -21.66
CA TRP A 9 2.49 -20.57 -20.95
C TRP A 9 3.08 -21.72 -21.77
N LEU A 10 2.88 -21.74 -23.09
CA LEU A 10 3.46 -22.77 -23.95
C LEU A 10 4.98 -22.67 -24.04
N GLU A 11 5.54 -21.47 -24.14
CA GLU A 11 6.99 -21.23 -24.07
C GLU A 11 7.58 -21.72 -22.75
N LEU A 12 6.88 -21.48 -21.63
CA LEU A 12 7.34 -21.99 -20.33
C LEU A 12 7.30 -23.52 -20.25
N LEU A 13 6.25 -24.13 -20.79
CA LEU A 13 6.06 -25.58 -20.74
C LEU A 13 7.00 -26.32 -21.69
N SER A 14 7.50 -25.70 -22.76
CA SER A 14 8.43 -26.36 -23.70
C SER A 14 9.76 -26.74 -23.08
N ASP A 15 10.14 -26.11 -21.97
CA ASP A 15 11.36 -26.45 -21.22
C ASP A 15 11.22 -27.72 -20.38
N TYR A 16 10.00 -28.25 -20.25
CA TYR A 16 9.68 -29.42 -19.45
C TYR A 16 9.12 -30.54 -20.34
N ASP A 17 9.57 -31.77 -20.12
CA ASP A 17 8.96 -32.95 -20.73
C ASP A 17 7.70 -33.33 -19.92
N CYS A 18 6.58 -32.64 -20.22
CA CYS A 18 5.33 -32.82 -19.51
C CYS A 18 4.12 -32.97 -20.44
N ASP A 19 3.28 -33.95 -20.15
CA ASP A 19 1.99 -34.16 -20.81
C ASP A 19 0.85 -33.54 -20.00
N ILE A 20 -0.03 -32.80 -20.67
CA ILE A 20 -1.20 -32.17 -20.03
C ILE A 20 -2.39 -33.14 -20.10
N HIS A 21 -2.72 -33.76 -18.97
CA HIS A 21 -3.89 -34.63 -18.83
C HIS A 21 -5.05 -33.92 -18.13
N TYR A 22 -6.26 -34.06 -18.67
CA TYR A 22 -7.47 -33.58 -18.00
C TYR A 22 -7.94 -34.61 -16.96
N HIS A 23 -8.05 -34.15 -15.71
CA HIS A 23 -8.50 -34.97 -14.59
C HIS A 23 -9.80 -34.41 -14.01
N PRO A 24 -10.93 -35.13 -14.14
CA PRO A 24 -12.21 -34.65 -13.62
C PRO A 24 -12.25 -34.72 -12.08
N GLY A 25 -12.76 -33.66 -11.46
CA GLY A 25 -13.28 -33.55 -10.09
C GLY A 25 -12.51 -34.27 -8.99
N LYS A 26 -12.76 -35.58 -8.82
CA LYS A 26 -12.22 -36.39 -7.72
C LYS A 26 -10.68 -36.48 -7.71
N ALA A 27 -10.04 -36.43 -8.88
CA ALA A 27 -8.58 -36.43 -8.98
C ALA A 27 -7.96 -35.04 -8.73
N ASN A 28 -8.76 -33.97 -8.78
CA ASN A 28 -8.30 -32.59 -8.58
C ASN A 28 -8.36 -32.14 -7.10
N VAL A 29 -8.84 -33.00 -6.19
CA VAL A 29 -9.07 -32.67 -4.78
C VAL A 29 -7.79 -32.14 -4.10
N VAL A 30 -6.62 -32.70 -4.43
CA VAL A 30 -5.34 -32.24 -3.87
C VAL A 30 -5.01 -30.83 -4.35
N ALA A 31 -5.12 -30.55 -5.65
CA ALA A 31 -4.86 -29.21 -6.19
C ALA A 31 -5.88 -28.18 -5.67
N ASP A 32 -7.15 -28.56 -5.56
CA ASP A 32 -8.21 -27.69 -5.04
C ASP A 32 -8.01 -27.37 -3.56
N THR A 33 -7.60 -28.34 -2.75
CA THR A 33 -7.32 -28.12 -1.32
C THR A 33 -6.10 -27.22 -1.11
N LEU A 34 -5.04 -27.40 -1.90
CA LEU A 34 -3.85 -26.53 -1.85
C LEU A 34 -4.15 -25.09 -2.27
N SER A 35 -4.90 -24.91 -3.37
CA SER A 35 -5.29 -23.58 -3.88
C SER A 35 -6.13 -22.78 -2.86
N ARG A 36 -7.01 -23.47 -2.12
CA ARG A 36 -7.82 -22.83 -1.07
C ARG A 36 -6.97 -22.38 0.11
N LYS A 37 -5.98 -23.18 0.52
CA LYS A 37 -5.09 -22.84 1.64
C LYS A 37 -4.22 -21.62 1.37
N GLU A 38 -3.70 -21.49 0.14
CA GLU A 38 -2.88 -20.31 -0.24
C GLU A 38 -3.72 -19.02 -0.30
N ARG A 39 -5.02 -19.14 -0.60
CA ARG A 39 -5.95 -18.02 -0.73
C ARG A 39 -6.63 -17.60 0.57
N GLU A 40 -6.55 -18.38 1.64
CA GLU A 40 -7.05 -17.91 2.94
C GLU A 40 -6.26 -16.67 3.32
N PRO A 41 -6.88 -15.47 3.29
CA PRO A 41 -6.18 -14.28 3.72
C PRO A 41 -5.79 -14.51 5.17
N PRO A 42 -4.55 -14.20 5.58
CA PRO A 42 -4.21 -14.19 6.99
C PRO A 42 -5.32 -13.42 7.70
N LEU A 43 -5.92 -14.02 8.74
CA LEU A 43 -6.94 -13.35 9.55
C LEU A 43 -6.43 -11.95 9.85
N ARG A 44 -6.96 -10.94 9.15
CA ARG A 44 -6.45 -9.58 9.24
C ARG A 44 -6.61 -9.19 10.70
N VAL A 45 -5.50 -9.12 11.43
CA VAL A 45 -5.47 -8.76 12.84
C VAL A 45 -5.89 -7.30 12.92
N ARG A 46 -7.21 -7.07 12.97
CA ARG A 46 -7.83 -5.74 13.00
C ARG A 46 -7.30 -4.93 14.19
N ALA A 47 -6.92 -5.60 15.27
CA ALA A 47 -6.29 -4.99 16.44
C ALA A 47 -4.96 -4.29 16.09
N LEU A 48 -4.01 -4.96 15.42
CA LEU A 48 -2.70 -4.39 15.11
C LEU A 48 -2.79 -3.22 14.12
N VAL A 49 -3.69 -3.31 13.14
CA VAL A 49 -3.96 -2.21 12.20
C VAL A 49 -4.57 -0.99 12.92
N MET A 50 -5.46 -1.20 13.89
CA MET A 50 -6.01 -0.10 14.70
C MET A 50 -4.94 0.51 15.61
N THR A 51 -4.09 -0.30 16.23
CA THR A 51 -3.03 0.20 17.11
C THR A 51 -1.96 0.98 16.33
N ILE A 52 -1.40 0.41 15.26
CA ILE A 52 -0.38 1.09 14.45
C ILE A 52 -0.98 2.26 13.67
N GLY A 53 -2.17 2.07 13.09
CA GLY A 53 -2.81 3.07 12.23
C GLY A 53 -3.28 4.33 12.99
N LEU A 54 -3.67 4.21 14.27
CA LEU A 54 -4.13 5.35 15.06
C LEU A 54 -3.01 5.96 15.92
N ASP A 55 -2.07 5.16 16.42
CA ASP A 55 -1.05 5.64 17.34
C ASP A 55 0.12 6.32 16.59
N LEU A 56 0.52 5.82 15.43
CA LEU A 56 1.64 6.38 14.67
C LEU A 56 1.39 7.82 14.16
N PRO A 57 0.22 8.17 13.58
CA PRO A 57 -0.05 9.56 13.20
C PRO A 57 -0.09 10.51 14.41
N ARG A 58 -0.59 10.02 15.54
CA ARG A 58 -0.69 10.79 16.78
C ARG A 58 0.68 11.04 17.41
N GLN A 59 1.57 10.05 17.41
CA GLN A 59 2.97 10.21 17.82
C GLN A 59 3.73 11.20 16.92
N ASN A 60 3.54 11.12 15.59
CA ASN A 60 4.15 12.07 14.65
C ASN A 60 3.66 13.51 14.88
N LEU A 61 2.35 13.70 15.08
CA LEU A 61 1.79 15.03 15.36
C LEU A 61 2.34 15.60 16.67
N ASN A 62 2.44 14.78 17.72
CA ASN A 62 3.06 15.19 18.98
C ASN A 62 4.54 15.53 18.81
N ALA A 63 5.31 14.74 18.06
CA ALA A 63 6.72 15.04 17.80
C ALA A 63 6.88 16.38 17.05
N GLN A 64 6.03 16.64 16.04
CA GLN A 64 6.02 17.91 15.31
C GLN A 64 5.62 19.12 16.17
N THR A 65 4.68 18.95 17.09
CA THR A 65 4.28 20.05 18.00
C THR A 65 5.35 20.31 19.05
N GLU A 66 6.04 19.27 19.53
CA GLU A 66 7.18 19.41 20.44
C GLU A 66 8.38 20.13 19.78
N THR A 67 8.71 19.83 18.51
CA THR A 67 9.79 20.52 17.79
C THR A 67 9.46 21.98 17.49
N ARG A 68 8.19 22.30 17.19
CA ARG A 68 7.72 23.67 16.94
C ARG A 68 7.52 24.53 18.21
N LYS A 69 7.81 24.01 19.41
CA LYS A 69 7.75 24.82 20.62
C LYS A 69 8.82 25.93 20.56
N PRO A 70 8.50 27.16 20.99
CA PRO A 70 9.42 28.30 20.92
C PRO A 70 10.71 28.10 21.72
N LYS A 71 10.71 27.17 22.67
CA LYS A 71 11.89 26.80 23.48
C LYS A 71 12.91 25.94 22.71
N ASN A 72 12.50 25.36 21.57
CA ASN A 72 13.27 24.38 20.80
C ASN A 72 13.68 24.90 19.41
N ILE A 73 13.15 26.06 18.97
CA ILE A 73 13.46 26.69 17.69
C ILE A 73 14.68 27.60 17.86
N LYS A 74 15.77 27.37 17.11
CA LYS A 74 16.90 28.30 17.04
C LYS A 74 16.57 29.42 16.06
N GLU A 75 17.02 30.66 16.30
CA GLU A 75 16.71 31.84 15.46
C GLU A 75 17.07 31.66 13.96
N GLU A 76 18.05 30.81 13.66
CA GLU A 76 18.49 30.44 12.31
C GLU A 76 17.51 29.51 11.55
N ASP A 77 16.65 28.77 12.27
CA ASP A 77 15.72 27.76 11.72
C ASP A 77 14.45 28.39 11.10
N VAL A 78 14.19 29.66 11.41
CA VAL A 78 13.04 30.43 10.91
C VAL A 78 13.27 30.97 9.49
N GLY A 79 14.51 30.99 9.02
CA GLY A 79 14.91 31.57 7.73
C GLY A 79 14.29 30.91 6.49
N GLY A 80 13.77 29.68 6.62
CA GLY A 80 13.12 28.94 5.52
C GLY A 80 11.59 28.85 5.57
N MET A 81 10.96 29.18 6.70
CA MET A 81 9.51 28.93 6.93
C MET A 81 8.61 30.16 6.66
N LEU A 82 9.21 31.32 6.38
CA LEU A 82 8.52 32.60 6.19
C LEU A 82 8.08 32.91 4.74
N VAL A 83 8.07 31.94 3.82
CA VAL A 83 7.73 32.22 2.41
C VAL A 83 6.26 31.94 2.05
N GLU A 84 5.50 31.13 2.80
CA GLU A 84 4.14 30.75 2.35
C GLU A 84 2.96 31.35 3.12
N ASN A 85 3.15 31.97 4.28
CA ASN A 85 2.03 32.56 5.04
C ASN A 85 1.80 34.06 4.78
N SER A 86 2.46 34.65 3.78
CA SER A 86 2.31 36.08 3.40
C SER A 86 1.46 36.30 2.14
N ARG A 87 0.57 35.37 1.77
CA ARG A 87 -0.49 35.66 0.80
C ARG A 87 -1.78 35.92 1.56
N ASP A 88 -2.08 37.20 1.69
CA ASP A 88 -3.27 37.76 2.32
C ASP A 88 -4.56 36.98 2.00
N PRO A 89 -5.42 36.68 3.00
CA PRO A 89 -6.73 36.08 2.75
C PRO A 89 -7.78 37.05 2.16
N GLU A 90 -7.44 38.30 1.86
CA GLU A 90 -8.42 39.33 1.41
C GLU A 90 -8.74 39.33 -0.09
N ASN A 91 -8.18 38.45 -0.92
CA ASN A 91 -8.41 38.46 -2.37
C ASN A 91 -9.21 37.26 -2.91
N LEU A 92 -10.26 36.84 -2.21
CA LEU A 92 -11.23 35.83 -2.72
C LEU A 92 -12.67 36.34 -2.85
N GLU A 93 -12.88 37.65 -2.97
CA GLU A 93 -14.14 38.22 -3.45
C GLU A 93 -13.87 39.27 -4.52
N ARG A 94 -13.83 38.83 -5.78
CA ARG A 94 -14.21 39.56 -7.01
C ARG A 94 -13.63 38.82 -8.21
N LYS A 95 -14.39 37.85 -8.70
CA LYS A 95 -14.54 37.46 -10.12
C LYS A 95 -15.24 36.11 -10.19
N SER A 96 -16.57 36.16 -10.27
CA SER A 96 -17.33 35.51 -11.33
C SER A 96 -18.71 36.14 -11.43
#